data_AF-A0A1H1INN1-F1
#
_entry.id   AF-A0A1H1INN1-F1
#
_cell.length_a   1.000
_cell.length_b   1.000
_cell.length_c   1.000
_cell.angle_alpha   90.00
_cell.angle_beta   90.00
_cell.angle_gamma   90.00
#
_symmetry.space_group_name_H-M   'P 1'
#
loop_
_entity.id
_entity.type
_entity.pdbx_description
1 polymer ?
#
loop_
_entity_poly.entity_id
_entity_poly.type
_entity_poly.pdbx_seq_one_letter_code
_entity_poly.pdbx_strand_id
1 'polypeptide(L)'
;MAREFRIGFTGDVMLGRLVDERHQGRSPDAVWGTVLERLQDLDALVINLECCLSTRGRKWRRTNRPFHFRADPDWAIPALEEAGVDVCALANNHVLDYEEVALRDTLEHLDGAGIEHTGAGETVDEALEPAVRSVDGLEVAVVSLTDNTREYAADEESPGTAWIKIDVEDDRTIERTREALERAQATDPDLLVASLHWGPNMVEEPPDSFREFGRWLVEEGVDVVHGHSAHVFQGIEVHEGRSILYDAGDFVDDYRVDPELRNDRSFLFVLTVSPDGTPRELRLHPTEIENCVVHEAGSDAAEWSRERMRELSEPFGTEFNREKETLVLSLERA
;
A
#
# COMPACT_ATOMS: atom_id res chain seq x y z
N MET A 1 -25.88 -10.12 15.10
CA MET A 1 -24.51 -10.54 14.78
C MET A 1 -23.58 -9.46 15.32
N ALA A 2 -22.41 -9.81 15.84
CA ALA A 2 -21.44 -8.79 16.27
C ALA A 2 -21.04 -7.95 15.05
N ARG A 3 -20.69 -6.67 15.24
CA ARG A 3 -20.19 -5.81 14.15
C ARG A 3 -18.89 -6.42 13.61
N GLU A 4 -18.72 -6.42 12.30
CA GLU A 4 -17.44 -6.72 11.66
C GLU A 4 -16.86 -5.41 11.15
N PHE A 5 -15.53 -5.33 11.09
CA PHE A 5 -14.79 -4.18 10.59
C PHE A 5 -14.38 -4.39 9.13
N ARG A 6 -14.38 -3.32 8.34
CA ARG A 6 -13.96 -3.27 6.94
C ARG A 6 -12.70 -2.43 6.84
N ILE A 7 -11.56 -3.09 6.70
CA ILE A 7 -10.25 -2.45 6.51
C ILE A 7 -9.90 -2.50 5.03
N GLY A 8 -9.72 -1.34 4.41
CA GLY A 8 -9.38 -1.22 2.99
C GLY A 8 -7.88 -1.12 2.78
N PHE A 9 -7.42 -1.73 1.70
CA PHE A 9 -6.07 -1.62 1.16
C PHE A 9 -6.17 -1.27 -0.33
N THR A 10 -5.32 -0.35 -0.78
CA THR A 10 -5.22 0.05 -2.19
C THR A 10 -3.87 -0.32 -2.77
N GLY A 11 -3.76 -0.26 -4.09
CA GLY A 11 -2.47 -0.14 -4.76
C GLY A 11 -1.76 1.20 -4.51
N ASP A 12 -0.79 1.49 -5.37
CA ASP A 12 0.01 2.72 -5.35
C ASP A 12 -0.88 3.96 -5.54
N VAL A 13 -0.75 4.91 -4.62
CA VAL A 13 -1.40 6.23 -4.68
C VAL A 13 -0.33 7.27 -4.99
N MET A 14 -0.14 7.54 -6.29
CA MET A 14 0.79 8.53 -6.82
C MET A 14 0.03 9.81 -7.18
N LEU A 15 0.02 10.78 -6.26
CA LEU A 15 -0.68 12.06 -6.44
C LEU A 15 0.16 13.11 -7.19
N GLY A 16 1.40 12.81 -7.55
CA GLY A 16 2.32 13.74 -8.18
C GLY A 16 2.18 13.89 -9.69
N ARG A 17 3.13 14.62 -10.30
CA ARG A 17 3.29 14.74 -11.77
C ARG A 17 1.99 15.19 -12.46
N LEU A 18 1.45 14.44 -13.42
CA LEU A 18 0.25 14.87 -14.15
C LEU A 18 -1.01 14.72 -13.32
N VAL A 19 -1.00 13.91 -12.26
CA VAL A 19 -2.11 13.83 -11.31
C VAL A 19 -2.24 15.17 -10.59
N ASP A 20 -1.13 15.67 -10.03
CA ASP A 20 -1.03 17.01 -9.42
C ASP A 20 -1.47 18.11 -10.40
N GLU A 21 -0.88 18.16 -11.60
CA GLU A 21 -1.21 19.18 -12.60
C GLU A 21 -2.70 19.19 -12.99
N ARG A 22 -3.36 18.02 -12.99
CA ARG A 22 -4.78 17.89 -13.36
C ARG A 22 -5.74 18.20 -12.24
N HIS A 23 -5.33 18.03 -10.98
CA HIS A 23 -6.19 18.22 -9.80
C HIS A 23 -6.00 19.55 -9.11
N GLN A 24 -4.94 20.30 -9.42
CA GLN A 24 -4.81 21.69 -8.99
C GLN A 24 -6.05 22.53 -9.37
N GLY A 25 -6.70 23.10 -8.36
CA GLY A 25 -7.90 23.93 -8.52
C GLY A 25 -9.21 23.16 -8.77
N ARG A 26 -9.19 21.82 -8.73
CA ARG A 26 -10.39 20.98 -8.67
C ARG A 26 -10.80 20.74 -7.22
N SER A 27 -11.96 20.13 -7.04
CA SER A 27 -12.40 19.65 -5.74
C SER A 27 -11.50 18.47 -5.31
N PRO A 28 -11.03 18.42 -4.05
CA PRO A 28 -10.09 17.39 -3.60
C PRO A 28 -10.58 15.94 -3.75
N ASP A 29 -11.90 15.74 -3.69
CA ASP A 29 -12.55 14.43 -3.88
C ASP A 29 -12.47 13.91 -5.33
N ALA A 30 -12.18 14.78 -6.29
CA ALA A 30 -12.26 14.47 -7.71
C ALA A 30 -11.28 13.38 -8.18
N VAL A 31 -10.20 13.11 -7.44
CA VAL A 31 -9.25 12.04 -7.76
C VAL A 31 -9.82 10.64 -7.48
N TRP A 32 -10.79 10.53 -6.57
CA TRP A 32 -11.41 9.27 -6.15
C TRP A 32 -12.63 8.86 -6.97
N GLY A 33 -13.00 9.67 -7.97
CA GLY A 33 -14.03 9.35 -8.96
C GLY A 33 -15.27 8.66 -8.38
N THR A 34 -15.59 7.48 -8.91
CA THR A 34 -16.77 6.71 -8.47
C THR A 34 -16.49 5.76 -7.31
N VAL A 35 -15.24 5.63 -6.85
CA VAL A 35 -14.91 4.77 -5.71
C VAL A 35 -15.03 5.48 -4.36
N LEU A 36 -15.14 6.82 -4.35
CA LEU A 36 -15.17 7.63 -3.13
C LEU A 36 -16.16 7.14 -2.07
N GLU A 37 -17.42 6.90 -2.45
CA GLU A 37 -18.45 6.43 -1.50
C GLU A 37 -18.06 5.10 -0.85
N ARG A 38 -17.37 4.22 -1.59
CA ARG A 38 -16.90 2.94 -1.10
C ARG A 38 -15.71 3.09 -0.15
N LEU A 39 -14.83 4.08 -0.40
CA LEU A 39 -13.71 4.40 0.48
C LEU A 39 -14.22 4.97 1.81
N GLN A 40 -15.14 5.93 1.76
CA GLN A 40 -15.74 6.56 2.94
C GLN A 40 -16.59 5.62 3.80
N ASP A 41 -17.06 4.51 3.22
CA ASP A 41 -17.77 3.46 3.92
C ASP A 41 -16.83 2.55 4.75
N LEU A 42 -15.52 2.57 4.51
CA LEU A 42 -14.57 1.74 5.26
C LEU A 42 -14.46 2.18 6.72
N ASP A 43 -14.11 1.24 7.59
CA ASP A 43 -13.81 1.54 8.98
C ASP A 43 -12.36 2.05 9.12
N ALA A 44 -11.44 1.58 8.26
CA ALA A 44 -10.15 2.24 8.03
C ALA A 44 -9.57 1.98 6.64
N LEU A 45 -8.65 2.84 6.20
CA LEU A 45 -7.99 2.75 4.89
C LEU A 45 -6.46 2.90 5.00
N VAL A 46 -5.74 1.91 4.48
CA VAL A 46 -4.27 1.86 4.39
C VAL A 46 -3.84 1.96 2.92
N ILE A 47 -2.92 2.89 2.62
CA ILE A 47 -2.41 3.13 1.26
C ILE A 47 -0.88 3.11 1.21
N ASN A 48 -0.30 2.84 0.04
CA ASN A 48 1.08 3.25 -0.26
C ASN A 48 1.05 4.64 -0.92
N LEU A 49 1.61 5.64 -0.25
CA LEU A 49 1.69 7.01 -0.78
C LEU A 49 3.00 7.16 -1.57
N GLU A 50 2.92 6.98 -2.88
CA GLU A 50 4.09 6.88 -3.77
C GLU A 50 4.54 8.23 -4.33
N CYS A 51 4.49 9.28 -3.50
CA CYS A 51 4.99 10.61 -3.85
C CYS A 51 5.32 11.42 -2.59
N CYS A 52 6.08 12.51 -2.74
CA CYS A 52 6.27 13.46 -1.64
C CYS A 52 5.21 14.57 -1.65
N LEU A 53 4.76 15.00 -0.47
CA LEU A 53 3.82 16.10 -0.28
C LEU A 53 4.60 17.36 0.07
N SER A 54 4.90 18.19 -0.93
CA SER A 54 5.69 19.40 -0.71
C SER A 54 5.64 20.35 -1.90
N THR A 55 5.76 21.66 -1.65
CA THR A 55 6.11 22.64 -2.70
C THR A 55 7.60 22.98 -2.72
N ARG A 56 8.38 22.45 -1.76
CA ARG A 56 9.80 22.72 -1.49
C ARG A 56 10.69 21.53 -1.89
N GLY A 57 11.98 21.64 -1.57
CA GLY A 57 12.98 20.63 -1.89
C GLY A 57 13.61 20.79 -3.28
N ARG A 58 14.60 19.92 -3.56
CA ARG A 58 15.34 19.90 -4.82
C ARG A 58 15.26 18.50 -5.38
N LYS A 59 14.96 18.37 -6.67
CA LYS A 59 14.96 17.07 -7.35
C LYS A 59 16.26 16.32 -7.06
N TRP A 60 16.13 15.06 -6.68
CA TRP A 60 17.24 14.13 -6.51
C TRP A 60 18.05 14.05 -7.80
N ARG A 61 19.38 14.19 -7.67
CA ARG A 61 20.33 14.19 -8.80
C ARG A 61 21.55 13.31 -8.58
N ARG A 62 21.65 12.62 -7.44
CA ARG A 62 22.84 11.81 -7.10
C ARG A 62 22.91 10.54 -7.96
N THR A 63 21.75 10.01 -8.32
CA THR A 63 21.58 8.89 -9.26
C THR A 63 20.51 9.23 -10.29
N ASN A 64 20.53 8.53 -11.44
CA ASN A 64 19.56 8.78 -12.51
C ASN A 64 18.17 8.28 -12.10
N ARG A 65 17.23 9.21 -12.02
CA ARG A 65 15.81 8.95 -11.77
C ARG A 65 15.00 9.54 -12.94
N PRO A 66 14.31 8.70 -13.75
CA PRO A 66 13.56 9.19 -14.91
C PRO A 66 12.33 9.99 -14.50
N PHE A 67 11.79 9.71 -13.31
CA PHE A 67 10.59 10.34 -12.78
C PHE A 67 10.84 10.89 -11.37
N HIS A 68 10.13 11.97 -11.05
CA HIS A 68 10.13 12.59 -9.73
C HIS A 68 8.69 12.96 -9.36
N PHE A 69 8.13 12.34 -8.33
CA PHE A 69 6.74 12.51 -7.93
C PHE A 69 6.62 13.40 -6.70
N ARG A 70 5.90 14.52 -6.88
CA ARG A 70 5.60 15.47 -5.82
C ARG A 70 4.23 16.07 -6.07
N ALA A 71 3.41 16.09 -5.03
CA ALA A 71 2.10 16.72 -5.04
C ALA A 71 2.10 17.98 -4.16
N ASP A 72 1.31 18.97 -4.54
CA ASP A 72 1.04 20.15 -3.72
C ASP A 72 0.13 19.77 -2.54
N PRO A 73 0.61 19.88 -1.28
CA PRO A 73 -0.13 19.49 -0.10
C PRO A 73 -1.45 20.25 0.07
N ASP A 74 -1.61 21.44 -0.52
CA ASP A 74 -2.84 22.24 -0.40
C ASP A 74 -4.07 21.56 -1.01
N TRP A 75 -3.90 20.61 -1.94
CA TRP A 75 -5.00 19.77 -2.44
C TRP A 75 -4.82 18.29 -2.09
N ALA A 76 -3.58 17.79 -2.04
CA ALA A 76 -3.32 16.38 -1.83
C ALA A 76 -3.71 15.91 -0.42
N ILE A 77 -3.47 16.73 0.61
CA ILE A 77 -3.90 16.40 1.98
C ILE A 77 -5.44 16.35 2.07
N PRO A 78 -6.19 17.38 1.63
CA PRO A 78 -7.65 17.29 1.57
C PRO A 78 -8.16 16.11 0.75
N ALA A 79 -7.47 15.72 -0.33
CA ALA A 79 -7.85 14.54 -1.09
C ALA A 79 -7.74 13.26 -0.24
N LEU A 80 -6.62 13.06 0.47
CA LEU A 80 -6.45 11.92 1.38
C LEU A 80 -7.52 11.91 2.50
N GLU A 81 -7.83 13.08 3.08
CA GLU A 81 -8.88 13.22 4.10
C GLU A 81 -10.27 12.88 3.55
N GLU A 82 -10.64 13.34 2.35
CA GLU A 82 -11.94 13.05 1.73
C GLU A 82 -12.13 11.54 1.46
N ALA A 83 -11.06 10.82 1.13
CA ALA A 83 -11.12 9.36 1.00
C ALA A 83 -11.18 8.62 2.34
N GLY A 84 -10.92 9.30 3.47
CA GLY A 84 -10.81 8.67 4.78
C GLY A 84 -9.54 7.84 4.93
N VAL A 85 -8.41 8.28 4.36
CA VAL A 85 -7.12 7.62 4.53
C VAL A 85 -6.68 7.74 6.00
N ASP A 86 -6.46 6.61 6.66
CA ASP A 86 -5.99 6.58 8.04
C ASP A 86 -4.48 6.35 8.14
N VAL A 87 -3.91 5.55 7.23
CA VAL A 87 -2.48 5.18 7.27
C VAL A 87 -1.83 5.30 5.90
N CYS A 88 -0.70 6.00 5.83
CA CYS A 88 0.19 6.04 4.67
C CYS A 88 1.48 5.26 4.92
N ALA A 89 1.70 4.21 4.13
CA ALA A 89 3.01 3.58 3.99
C ALA A 89 3.90 4.45 3.09
N LEU A 90 5.10 4.80 3.59
CA LEU A 90 6.04 5.71 2.93
C LEU A 90 7.37 5.04 2.52
N ALA A 91 7.63 3.81 2.97
CA ALA A 91 8.81 3.07 2.51
C ALA A 91 8.61 2.67 1.05
N ASN A 92 8.98 3.57 0.13
CA ASN A 92 8.97 3.35 -1.30
C ASN A 92 10.11 4.13 -1.96
N ASN A 93 10.17 4.03 -3.29
CA ASN A 93 11.17 4.62 -4.15
C ASN A 93 10.99 6.13 -4.43
N HIS A 94 9.93 6.79 -3.95
CA HIS A 94 9.55 8.14 -4.36
C HIS A 94 9.44 9.18 -3.23
N VAL A 95 9.43 8.79 -1.95
CA VAL A 95 9.30 9.74 -0.81
C VAL A 95 10.45 10.78 -0.72
N LEU A 96 11.62 10.47 -1.29
CA LEU A 96 12.82 11.32 -1.27
C LEU A 96 13.17 11.93 -2.64
N ASP A 97 12.23 11.92 -3.59
CA ASP A 97 12.44 12.47 -4.93
C ASP A 97 12.85 13.95 -4.96
N TYR A 98 12.48 14.70 -3.92
CA TYR A 98 12.85 16.11 -3.75
C TYR A 98 13.77 16.34 -2.54
N GLU A 99 14.55 15.31 -2.20
CA GLU A 99 15.48 15.26 -1.07
C GLU A 99 14.77 15.47 0.28
N GLU A 100 15.57 15.52 1.35
CA GLU A 100 15.12 15.45 2.74
C GLU A 100 14.15 16.57 3.14
N VAL A 101 14.18 17.71 2.45
CA VAL A 101 13.23 18.80 2.69
C VAL A 101 11.81 18.35 2.35
N ALA A 102 11.62 17.64 1.24
CA ALA A 102 10.30 17.16 0.85
C ALA A 102 9.84 15.96 1.68
N LEU A 103 10.78 15.10 2.12
CA LEU A 103 10.48 14.05 3.11
C LEU A 103 9.93 14.66 4.40
N ARG A 104 10.64 15.62 5.00
CA ARG A 104 10.20 16.33 6.22
C ARG A 104 8.85 16.99 6.06
N ASP A 105 8.66 17.71 4.95
CA ASP A 105 7.37 18.32 4.64
C ASP A 105 6.26 17.26 4.58
N THR A 106 6.53 16.10 3.97
CA THR A 106 5.56 15.00 3.88
C THR A 106 5.15 14.52 5.26
N LEU A 107 6.11 14.24 6.14
CA LEU A 107 5.86 13.83 7.53
C LEU A 107 5.05 14.90 8.28
N GLU A 108 5.47 16.17 8.21
CA GLU A 108 4.78 17.30 8.86
C GLU A 108 3.34 17.49 8.36
N HIS A 109 3.09 17.27 7.06
CA HIS A 109 1.76 17.40 6.48
C HIS A 109 0.82 16.26 6.89
N LEU A 110 1.33 15.02 6.95
CA LEU A 110 0.54 13.87 7.42
C LEU A 110 0.24 13.98 8.92
N ASP A 111 1.24 14.34 9.73
CA ASP A 111 1.06 14.62 11.17
C ASP A 111 0.02 15.72 11.41
N GLY A 112 0.08 16.80 10.60
CA GLY A 112 -0.85 17.92 10.69
C GLY A 112 -2.29 17.57 10.32
N ALA A 113 -2.48 16.56 9.47
CA ALA A 113 -3.79 16.03 9.07
C ALA A 113 -4.29 14.92 10.02
N GLY A 114 -3.44 14.40 10.90
CA GLY A 114 -3.77 13.25 11.74
C GLY A 114 -3.89 11.95 10.94
N ILE A 115 -3.14 11.83 9.83
CA ILE A 115 -2.99 10.62 9.04
C ILE A 115 -1.72 9.92 9.55
N GLU A 116 -1.86 8.71 10.06
CA GLU A 116 -0.74 7.95 10.59
C GLU A 116 0.19 7.54 9.44
N HIS A 117 1.50 7.40 9.71
CA HIS A 117 2.47 7.02 8.69
C HIS A 117 3.60 6.15 9.24
N THR A 118 4.22 5.38 8.35
CA THR A 118 5.32 4.47 8.69
C THR A 118 6.24 4.26 7.50
N GLY A 119 7.47 3.79 7.75
CA GLY A 119 8.41 3.40 6.71
C GLY A 119 9.37 4.49 6.26
N ALA A 120 9.26 5.70 6.82
CA ALA A 120 10.22 6.78 6.66
C ALA A 120 10.31 7.65 7.92
N GLY A 121 11.46 8.26 8.19
CA GLY A 121 11.67 9.08 9.37
C GLY A 121 12.98 9.87 9.35
N GLU A 122 13.27 10.65 10.40
CA GLU A 122 14.54 11.38 10.54
C GLU A 122 15.74 10.46 10.78
N THR A 123 15.46 9.25 11.28
CA THR A 123 16.45 8.21 11.57
C THR A 123 15.91 6.84 11.18
N VAL A 124 16.79 5.84 11.16
CA VAL A 124 16.37 4.44 11.00
C VAL A 124 15.40 3.99 12.09
N ASP A 125 15.57 4.46 13.32
CA ASP A 125 14.65 4.13 14.42
C ASP A 125 13.27 4.66 14.12
N GLU A 126 13.13 5.93 13.75
CA GLU A 126 11.83 6.50 13.37
C GLU A 126 11.22 5.82 12.14
N ALA A 127 12.03 5.48 11.14
CA ALA A 127 11.54 4.80 9.94
C ALA A 127 10.97 3.40 10.22
N LEU A 128 11.46 2.71 11.26
CA LEU A 128 10.98 1.40 11.70
C LEU A 128 9.79 1.46 12.67
N GLU A 129 9.38 2.66 13.11
CA GLU A 129 8.19 2.79 13.95
C GLU A 129 6.92 2.40 13.17
N PRO A 130 6.01 1.62 13.79
CA PRO A 130 4.74 1.29 13.19
C PRO A 130 3.79 2.50 13.20
N ALA A 131 2.92 2.57 12.21
CA ALA A 131 1.71 3.38 12.30
C ALA A 131 0.66 2.59 13.09
N VAL A 132 -0.05 3.22 14.03
CA VAL A 132 -1.10 2.57 14.82
C VAL A 132 -2.39 3.36 14.72
N ARG A 133 -3.46 2.68 14.27
CA ARG A 133 -4.78 3.28 14.15
C ARG A 133 -5.83 2.48 14.92
N SER A 134 -6.46 3.14 15.89
CA SER A 134 -7.61 2.61 16.63
C SER A 134 -8.91 2.89 15.90
N VAL A 135 -9.69 1.85 15.59
CA VAL A 135 -10.95 1.92 14.84
C VAL A 135 -12.08 1.32 15.66
N ASP A 136 -12.83 2.15 16.38
CA ASP A 136 -13.93 1.71 17.25
C ASP A 136 -13.52 0.57 18.22
N GLY A 137 -12.24 0.59 18.66
CA GLY A 137 -11.64 -0.37 19.58
C GLY A 137 -10.90 -1.55 18.93
N LEU A 138 -10.81 -1.60 17.60
CA LEU A 138 -9.89 -2.48 16.87
C LEU A 138 -8.56 -1.74 16.64
N GLU A 139 -7.46 -2.27 17.15
CA GLU A 139 -6.13 -1.69 16.95
C GLU A 139 -5.46 -2.27 15.69
N VAL A 140 -5.21 -1.41 14.70
CA VAL A 140 -4.52 -1.78 13.45
C VAL A 140 -3.10 -1.20 13.48
N ALA A 141 -2.09 -2.07 13.48
CA ALA A 141 -0.69 -1.67 13.35
C ALA A 141 -0.17 -1.97 11.94
N VAL A 142 0.56 -1.03 11.35
CA VAL A 142 1.17 -1.15 10.03
C VAL A 142 2.67 -0.91 10.15
N VAL A 143 3.47 -1.83 9.64
CA VAL A 143 4.90 -1.61 9.37
C VAL A 143 5.10 -1.43 7.87
N SER A 144 5.99 -0.53 7.47
CA SER A 144 6.32 -0.31 6.05
C SER A 144 7.81 -0.48 5.80
N LEU A 145 8.17 -1.28 4.80
CA LEU A 145 9.55 -1.63 4.45
C LEU A 145 9.74 -1.62 2.93
N THR A 146 10.96 -1.39 2.46
CA THR A 146 11.26 -1.39 1.01
C THR A 146 12.64 -1.96 0.69
N ASP A 147 12.78 -2.62 -0.46
CA ASP A 147 14.09 -2.93 -1.06
C ASP A 147 14.50 -1.96 -2.17
N ASN A 148 13.60 -1.05 -2.52
CA ASN A 148 13.83 -0.09 -3.57
C ASN A 148 14.70 1.08 -3.06
N THR A 149 15.54 1.61 -3.95
CA THR A 149 16.31 2.83 -3.71
C THR A 149 17.13 2.83 -2.43
N ARG A 150 18.16 1.98 -2.37
CA ARG A 150 19.07 1.91 -1.22
C ARG A 150 19.68 3.27 -0.83
N GLU A 151 19.82 4.20 -1.77
CA GLU A 151 20.31 5.56 -1.50
C GLU A 151 19.35 6.42 -0.66
N TYR A 152 18.11 5.99 -0.48
CA TYR A 152 17.11 6.63 0.38
C TYR A 152 17.06 6.01 1.77
N ALA A 153 17.82 4.95 2.05
CA ALA A 153 17.80 4.27 3.33
C ALA A 153 18.17 5.22 4.48
N ALA A 154 17.33 5.24 5.53
CA ALA A 154 17.63 5.95 6.76
C ALA A 154 18.81 5.29 7.51
N ASP A 155 19.56 6.10 8.24
CA ASP A 155 20.55 5.66 9.21
C ASP A 155 20.40 6.44 10.53
N GLU A 156 21.37 6.33 11.45
CA GLU A 156 21.30 7.01 12.75
C GLU A 156 21.39 8.54 12.63
N GLU A 157 21.92 9.07 11.52
CA GLU A 157 22.21 10.50 11.34
C GLU A 157 21.51 11.12 10.11
N SER A 158 20.87 10.30 9.27
CA SER A 158 20.31 10.70 7.99
C SER A 158 18.86 10.23 7.81
N PRO A 159 17.95 11.13 7.41
CA PRO A 159 16.55 10.81 7.20
C PRO A 159 16.37 9.93 5.96
N GLY A 160 15.37 9.07 5.97
CA GLY A 160 15.18 8.12 4.88
C GLY A 160 14.10 7.08 5.11
N THR A 161 14.12 6.04 4.29
CA THR A 161 13.19 4.92 4.33
C THR A 161 13.72 3.74 5.14
N ALA A 162 12.79 2.91 5.63
CA ALA A 162 13.07 1.64 6.27
C ALA A 162 13.50 0.58 5.24
N TRP A 163 14.74 0.71 4.76
CA TRP A 163 15.28 -0.14 3.71
C TRP A 163 15.76 -1.50 4.23
N ILE A 164 15.39 -2.58 3.54
CA ILE A 164 15.84 -3.96 3.74
C ILE A 164 16.16 -4.61 2.38
N LYS A 165 16.78 -5.80 2.37
CA LYS A 165 16.68 -6.68 1.20
C LYS A 165 15.54 -7.66 1.42
N ILE A 166 14.87 -8.10 0.36
CA ILE A 166 13.89 -9.19 0.46
C ILE A 166 14.61 -10.53 0.32
N ASP A 167 15.14 -11.02 1.44
CA ASP A 167 15.92 -12.26 1.51
C ASP A 167 15.87 -12.82 2.94
N VAL A 168 15.23 -13.97 3.13
CA VAL A 168 15.12 -14.62 4.44
C VAL A 168 16.44 -15.25 4.91
N GLU A 169 17.42 -15.39 4.02
CA GLU A 169 18.76 -15.91 4.36
C GLU A 169 19.73 -14.78 4.78
N ASP A 170 19.36 -13.50 4.64
CA ASP A 170 20.18 -12.36 5.05
C ASP A 170 19.87 -11.97 6.52
N ASP A 171 20.81 -12.27 7.42
CA ASP A 171 20.67 -12.01 8.86
C ASP A 171 20.27 -10.56 9.19
N ARG A 172 20.77 -9.58 8.42
CA ARG A 172 20.47 -8.16 8.65
C ARG A 172 19.05 -7.82 8.25
N THR A 173 18.55 -8.39 7.16
CA THR A 173 17.13 -8.29 6.78
C THR A 173 16.24 -8.85 7.89
N ILE A 174 16.55 -10.04 8.39
CA ILE A 174 15.77 -10.70 9.43
C ILE A 174 15.78 -9.88 10.73
N GLU A 175 16.95 -9.43 11.19
CA GLU A 175 17.10 -8.61 12.39
C GLU A 175 16.29 -7.31 12.30
N ARG A 176 16.45 -6.56 11.20
CA ARG A 176 15.75 -5.28 11.00
C ARG A 176 14.24 -5.45 10.83
N THR A 177 13.81 -6.51 10.15
CA THR A 177 12.37 -6.76 9.97
C THR A 177 11.73 -7.19 11.28
N ARG A 178 12.38 -8.06 12.06
CA ARG A 178 11.91 -8.43 13.40
C ARG A 178 11.84 -7.23 14.33
N GLU A 179 12.81 -6.32 14.27
CA GLU A 179 12.77 -5.09 15.06
C GLU A 179 11.50 -4.26 14.77
N ALA A 180 11.14 -4.05 13.50
CA ALA A 180 9.89 -3.36 13.15
C ALA A 180 8.65 -4.13 13.64
N LEU A 181 8.62 -5.46 13.46
CA LEU A 181 7.51 -6.30 13.90
C LEU A 181 7.36 -6.34 15.42
N GLU A 182 8.47 -6.38 16.17
CA GLU A 182 8.46 -6.35 17.64
C GLU A 182 7.93 -5.01 18.17
N ARG A 183 8.30 -3.89 17.53
CA ARG A 183 7.74 -2.56 17.85
C ARG A 183 6.23 -2.52 17.59
N ALA A 184 5.79 -3.06 16.45
CA ALA A 184 4.36 -3.18 16.15
C ALA A 184 3.62 -4.06 17.15
N GLN A 185 4.14 -5.25 17.48
CA GLN A 185 3.55 -6.16 18.46
C GLN A 185 3.50 -5.55 19.88
N ALA A 186 4.46 -4.70 20.23
CA ALA A 186 4.46 -4.00 21.52
C ALA A 186 3.28 -3.01 21.68
N THR A 187 2.58 -2.68 20.59
CA THR A 187 1.36 -1.87 20.60
C THR A 187 0.10 -2.69 20.92
N ASP A 188 0.24 -4.02 21.09
CA ASP A 188 -0.85 -4.98 21.30
C ASP A 188 -1.95 -4.90 20.20
N PRO A 189 -1.59 -4.98 18.90
CA PRO A 189 -2.54 -4.79 17.82
C PRO A 189 -3.45 -6.00 17.64
N ASP A 190 -4.70 -5.74 17.26
CA ASP A 190 -5.66 -6.78 16.83
C ASP A 190 -5.39 -7.22 15.38
N LEU A 191 -4.84 -6.32 14.55
CA LEU A 191 -4.46 -6.58 13.16
C LEU A 191 -3.08 -5.97 12.86
N LEU A 192 -2.12 -6.82 12.44
CA LEU A 192 -0.79 -6.43 12.01
C LEU A 192 -0.63 -6.55 10.50
N VAL A 193 -0.29 -5.45 9.86
CA VAL A 193 -0.08 -5.33 8.41
C VAL A 193 1.39 -5.06 8.12
N ALA A 194 1.97 -5.79 7.17
CA ALA A 194 3.26 -5.44 6.59
C ALA A 194 3.06 -4.89 5.17
N SER A 195 3.32 -3.60 4.98
CA SER A 195 3.28 -2.92 3.69
C SER A 195 4.68 -2.93 3.05
N LEU A 196 4.82 -3.58 1.90
CA LEU A 196 6.11 -3.80 1.26
C LEU A 196 6.15 -3.19 -0.13
N HIS A 197 6.99 -2.19 -0.34
CA HIS A 197 7.29 -1.70 -1.67
C HIS A 197 8.55 -2.41 -2.19
N TRP A 198 8.34 -3.50 -2.92
CA TRP A 198 9.38 -4.50 -3.17
C TRP A 198 9.50 -4.92 -4.63
N GLY A 199 10.74 -5.17 -5.07
CA GLY A 199 11.00 -5.77 -6.36
C GLY A 199 10.86 -4.80 -7.54
N PRO A 200 10.84 -5.33 -8.77
CA PRO A 200 10.87 -4.51 -9.97
C PRO A 200 9.47 -4.20 -10.53
N ASN A 201 9.36 -3.02 -11.14
CA ASN A 201 8.18 -2.55 -11.87
C ASN A 201 7.84 -3.45 -13.08
N MET A 202 6.54 -3.57 -13.38
CA MET A 202 5.96 -4.28 -14.52
C MET A 202 6.29 -5.77 -14.58
N VAL A 203 6.26 -6.44 -13.42
CA VAL A 203 6.44 -7.90 -13.31
C VAL A 203 5.16 -8.56 -12.83
N GLU A 204 4.71 -9.59 -13.55
CA GLU A 204 3.42 -10.25 -13.34
C GLU A 204 3.40 -11.29 -12.21
N GLU A 205 4.57 -11.84 -11.87
CA GLU A 205 4.68 -12.88 -10.86
C GLU A 205 5.79 -12.58 -9.85
N PRO A 206 5.53 -12.77 -8.55
CA PRO A 206 6.56 -12.57 -7.53
C PRO A 206 7.65 -13.65 -7.67
N PRO A 207 8.93 -13.29 -7.55
CA PRO A 207 10.02 -14.27 -7.50
C PRO A 207 9.96 -15.12 -6.23
N ASP A 208 10.61 -16.30 -6.24
CA ASP A 208 10.54 -17.25 -5.12
C ASP A 208 10.99 -16.64 -3.78
N SER A 209 12.04 -15.81 -3.77
CA SER A 209 12.50 -15.17 -2.52
C SER A 209 11.46 -14.24 -1.90
N PHE A 210 10.58 -13.64 -2.71
CA PHE A 210 9.51 -12.77 -2.22
C PHE A 210 8.35 -13.60 -1.67
N ARG A 211 8.09 -14.77 -2.29
CA ARG A 211 7.14 -15.76 -1.76
C ARG A 211 7.58 -16.30 -0.41
N GLU A 212 8.86 -16.66 -0.30
CA GLU A 212 9.46 -17.12 0.94
C GLU A 212 9.41 -16.03 2.02
N PHE A 213 9.74 -14.78 1.67
CA PHE A 213 9.67 -13.66 2.60
C PHE A 213 8.23 -13.35 3.06
N GLY A 214 7.26 -13.33 2.15
CA GLY A 214 5.85 -13.10 2.49
C GLY A 214 5.28 -14.17 3.42
N ARG A 215 5.61 -15.44 3.20
CA ARG A 215 5.23 -16.54 4.10
C ARG A 215 5.91 -16.41 5.46
N TRP A 216 7.21 -16.11 5.47
CA TRP A 216 7.96 -15.88 6.71
C TRP A 216 7.36 -14.75 7.54
N LEU A 217 6.94 -13.63 6.93
CA LEU A 217 6.24 -12.56 7.65
C LEU A 217 4.95 -13.05 8.34
N VAL A 218 4.17 -13.88 7.66
CA VAL A 218 2.97 -14.50 8.25
C VAL A 218 3.34 -15.39 9.44
N GLU A 219 4.42 -16.18 9.32
CA GLU A 219 4.96 -17.00 10.42
C GLU A 219 5.44 -16.16 11.61
N GLU A 220 5.92 -14.94 11.38
CA GLU A 220 6.30 -13.97 12.43
C GLU A 220 5.10 -13.18 13.00
N GLY A 221 3.87 -13.49 12.56
CA GLY A 221 2.63 -12.95 13.12
C GLY A 221 1.97 -11.83 12.31
N VAL A 222 2.41 -11.57 11.08
CA VAL A 222 1.72 -10.63 10.18
C VAL A 222 0.40 -11.23 9.69
N ASP A 223 -0.69 -10.46 9.78
CA ASP A 223 -2.02 -10.89 9.36
C ASP A 223 -2.31 -10.60 7.89
N VAL A 224 -1.69 -9.55 7.35
CA VAL A 224 -1.80 -9.12 5.95
C VAL A 224 -0.45 -8.65 5.44
N VAL A 225 0.03 -9.25 4.35
CA VAL A 225 1.13 -8.68 3.57
C VAL A 225 0.53 -7.88 2.41
N HIS A 226 0.87 -6.60 2.34
CA HIS A 226 0.36 -5.60 1.41
C HIS A 226 1.49 -5.12 0.49
N GLY A 227 1.73 -5.83 -0.61
CA GLY A 227 2.81 -5.57 -1.56
C GLY A 227 2.50 -4.50 -2.60
N HIS A 228 3.55 -3.85 -3.10
CA HIS A 228 3.56 -2.74 -4.07
C HIS A 228 4.83 -2.77 -4.94
N SER A 229 4.93 -1.82 -5.90
CA SER A 229 6.06 -1.55 -6.82
C SER A 229 5.94 -2.17 -8.22
N ALA A 230 5.21 -3.25 -8.42
CA ALA A 230 5.05 -3.86 -9.74
C ALA A 230 4.15 -3.03 -10.66
N HIS A 231 3.33 -2.13 -10.11
CA HIS A 231 2.29 -1.33 -10.79
C HIS A 231 1.20 -2.17 -11.48
N VAL A 232 1.26 -3.50 -11.34
CA VAL A 232 0.28 -4.45 -11.85
C VAL A 232 -0.03 -5.39 -10.71
N PHE A 233 -1.30 -5.66 -10.45
CA PHE A 233 -1.64 -6.57 -9.35
C PHE A 233 -1.08 -7.96 -9.63
N GLN A 234 -0.52 -8.58 -8.60
CA GLN A 234 -0.05 -9.96 -8.64
C GLN A 234 -1.07 -10.88 -7.95
N GLY A 235 -0.88 -12.19 -8.09
CA GLY A 235 -1.74 -13.18 -7.45
C GLY A 235 -1.74 -13.05 -5.93
N ILE A 236 -2.79 -13.55 -5.29
CA ILE A 236 -2.91 -13.59 -3.83
C ILE A 236 -2.65 -15.00 -3.34
N GLU A 237 -1.83 -15.13 -2.30
CA GLU A 237 -1.64 -16.37 -1.56
C GLU A 237 -2.36 -16.30 -0.20
N VAL A 238 -2.97 -17.40 0.21
CA VAL A 238 -3.42 -17.59 1.60
C VAL A 238 -2.45 -18.53 2.31
N HIS A 239 -1.72 -18.01 3.27
CA HIS A 239 -0.77 -18.77 4.08
C HIS A 239 -1.24 -18.77 5.54
N GLU A 240 -1.45 -19.95 6.14
CA GLU A 240 -1.95 -20.10 7.53
C GLU A 240 -3.25 -19.34 7.89
N GLY A 241 -4.07 -19.05 6.89
CA GLY A 241 -5.31 -18.26 7.01
C GLY A 241 -5.10 -16.75 6.87
N ARG A 242 -3.91 -16.30 6.48
CA ARG A 242 -3.52 -14.88 6.29
C ARG A 242 -3.30 -14.60 4.81
N SER A 243 -3.64 -13.40 4.37
CA SER A 243 -3.54 -13.02 2.96
C SER A 243 -2.21 -12.35 2.65
N ILE A 244 -1.53 -12.83 1.60
CA ILE A 244 -0.35 -12.22 1.01
C ILE A 244 -0.74 -11.66 -0.35
N LEU A 245 -0.88 -10.33 -0.42
CA LEU A 245 -1.07 -9.59 -1.66
C LEU A 245 0.33 -9.26 -2.17
N TYR A 246 0.83 -10.00 -3.16
CA TYR A 246 2.20 -9.81 -3.61
C TYR A 246 2.42 -8.45 -4.30
N ASP A 247 1.40 -7.94 -4.98
CA ASP A 247 1.35 -6.57 -5.45
C ASP A 247 -0.10 -6.12 -5.62
N ALA A 248 -0.43 -4.93 -5.13
CA ALA A 248 -1.77 -4.34 -5.20
C ALA A 248 -1.98 -3.45 -6.44
N GLY A 249 -1.02 -3.35 -7.36
CA GLY A 249 -1.09 -2.56 -8.60
C GLY A 249 -1.18 -1.05 -8.36
N ASP A 250 -1.60 -0.30 -9.38
CA ASP A 250 -1.87 1.13 -9.25
C ASP A 250 -3.30 1.36 -8.74
N PHE A 251 -3.48 2.33 -7.84
CA PHE A 251 -4.81 2.82 -7.45
C PHE A 251 -5.07 4.24 -7.96
N VAL A 252 -4.08 5.12 -7.90
CA VAL A 252 -4.10 6.44 -8.54
C VAL A 252 -2.75 6.67 -9.18
N ASP A 253 -2.72 6.85 -10.50
CA ASP A 253 -1.48 7.10 -11.23
C ASP A 253 -1.73 7.82 -12.57
N ASP A 254 -0.66 8.25 -13.23
CA ASP A 254 -0.63 8.80 -14.57
C ASP A 254 0.30 8.01 -15.52
N TYR A 255 0.62 6.76 -15.19
CA TYR A 255 1.43 5.89 -16.02
C TYR A 255 0.85 5.68 -17.42
N ARG A 256 1.75 5.43 -18.37
CA ARG A 256 1.35 5.00 -19.71
C ARG A 256 0.83 3.57 -19.62
N VAL A 257 -0.47 3.41 -19.89
CA VAL A 257 -1.14 2.12 -19.92
C VAL A 257 -0.42 1.13 -20.84
N ASP A 258 0.03 0.03 -20.25
CA ASP A 258 0.49 -1.12 -21.01
C ASP A 258 -0.73 -1.87 -21.61
N PRO A 259 -0.76 -2.14 -22.92
CA PRO A 259 -1.92 -2.73 -23.58
C PRO A 259 -2.22 -4.17 -23.14
N GLU A 260 -1.22 -4.89 -22.64
CA GLU A 260 -1.34 -6.29 -22.22
C GLU A 260 -1.51 -6.36 -20.69
N LEU A 261 -0.64 -5.67 -19.96
CA LEU A 261 -0.61 -5.75 -18.49
C LEU A 261 -1.68 -4.92 -17.82
N ARG A 262 -2.18 -3.86 -18.49
CA ARG A 262 -3.25 -2.99 -17.99
C ARG A 262 -3.00 -2.51 -16.55
N ASN A 263 -1.85 -1.89 -16.32
CA ASN A 263 -1.50 -1.27 -15.04
C ASN A 263 -2.50 -0.18 -14.59
N ASP A 264 -3.37 0.29 -15.49
CA ASP A 264 -4.51 1.14 -15.16
C ASP A 264 -5.66 0.40 -14.43
N ARG A 265 -5.57 -0.91 -14.22
CA ARG A 265 -6.61 -1.73 -13.58
C ARG A 265 -6.07 -2.36 -12.32
N SER A 266 -6.87 -2.29 -11.25
CA SER A 266 -6.57 -2.98 -10.01
C SER A 266 -7.85 -3.28 -9.22
N PHE A 267 -7.76 -3.31 -7.90
CA PHE A 267 -8.85 -3.51 -6.98
C PHE A 267 -8.73 -2.58 -5.78
N LEU A 268 -9.87 -2.23 -5.17
CA LEU A 268 -9.93 -1.95 -3.74
C LEU A 268 -10.05 -3.30 -3.01
N PHE A 269 -9.10 -3.60 -2.14
CA PHE A 269 -9.05 -4.83 -1.35
C PHE A 269 -9.64 -4.56 0.03
N VAL A 270 -10.80 -5.14 0.34
CA VAL A 270 -11.53 -4.91 1.58
C VAL A 270 -11.49 -6.15 2.44
N LEU A 271 -10.71 -6.09 3.53
CA LEU A 271 -10.64 -7.14 4.53
C LEU A 271 -11.76 -6.97 5.55
N THR A 272 -12.53 -8.04 5.74
CA THR A 272 -13.50 -8.15 6.83
C THR A 272 -12.82 -8.78 8.04
N VAL A 273 -12.86 -8.10 9.18
CA VAL A 273 -12.21 -8.50 10.43
C VAL A 273 -13.25 -8.64 11.54
N SER A 274 -13.21 -9.73 12.31
CA SER A 274 -14.09 -9.90 13.46
C SER A 274 -13.63 -9.05 14.67
N PRO A 275 -14.49 -8.81 15.68
CA PRO A 275 -14.13 -8.02 16.85
C PRO A 275 -12.96 -8.48 17.71
N ASP A 276 -12.48 -9.70 17.46
CA ASP A 276 -11.31 -10.30 18.11
C ASP A 276 -10.06 -10.23 17.21
N GLY A 277 -10.05 -9.34 16.20
CA GLY A 277 -8.92 -9.15 15.29
C GLY A 277 -8.78 -10.20 14.19
N THR A 278 -9.61 -11.26 14.18
CA THR A 278 -9.42 -12.36 13.22
C THR A 278 -9.89 -11.96 11.80
N PRO A 279 -9.02 -12.02 10.77
CA PRO A 279 -9.41 -11.85 9.38
C PRO A 279 -10.38 -12.96 8.94
N ARG A 280 -11.47 -12.58 8.26
CA ARG A 280 -12.53 -13.52 7.84
C ARG A 280 -12.61 -13.68 6.34
N GLU A 281 -12.54 -12.57 5.63
CA GLU A 281 -12.82 -12.53 4.21
C GLU A 281 -12.11 -11.35 3.55
N LEU A 282 -11.52 -11.55 2.38
CA LEU A 282 -10.98 -10.50 1.54
C LEU A 282 -11.87 -10.33 0.30
N ARG A 283 -12.48 -9.15 0.16
CA ARG A 283 -13.31 -8.77 -1.00
C ARG A 283 -12.53 -7.88 -1.94
N LEU A 284 -12.51 -8.21 -3.22
CA LEU A 284 -11.78 -7.48 -4.26
C LEU A 284 -12.77 -6.77 -5.17
N HIS A 285 -12.80 -5.44 -5.09
CA HIS A 285 -13.65 -4.57 -5.90
C HIS A 285 -12.85 -4.00 -7.07
N PRO A 286 -13.09 -4.45 -8.32
CA PRO A 286 -12.30 -4.00 -9.47
C PRO A 286 -12.35 -2.48 -9.66
N THR A 287 -11.19 -1.88 -9.93
CA THR A 287 -11.02 -0.46 -10.22
C THR A 287 -10.30 -0.25 -11.55
N GLU A 288 -10.53 0.90 -12.18
CA GLU A 288 -9.82 1.33 -13.39
C GLU A 288 -9.49 2.82 -13.27
N ILE A 289 -8.27 3.20 -13.64
CA ILE A 289 -7.80 4.57 -13.66
C ILE A 289 -8.06 5.14 -15.05
N GLU A 290 -8.88 6.19 -15.12
CA GLU A 290 -9.10 6.94 -16.34
C GLU A 290 -8.73 8.41 -16.11
N ASN A 291 -7.82 8.94 -16.94
CA ASN A 291 -7.42 10.35 -16.89
C ASN A 291 -6.94 10.86 -15.51
N CYS A 292 -6.18 10.05 -14.76
CA CYS A 292 -5.69 10.37 -13.41
C CYS A 292 -6.81 10.43 -12.34
N VAL A 293 -7.88 9.69 -12.57
CA VAL A 293 -9.00 9.53 -11.63
C VAL A 293 -9.30 8.04 -11.52
N VAL A 294 -9.47 7.54 -10.29
CA VAL A 294 -9.86 6.15 -10.07
C VAL A 294 -11.38 6.00 -10.10
N HIS A 295 -11.82 4.94 -10.77
CA HIS A 295 -13.24 4.61 -10.92
C HIS A 295 -13.48 3.15 -10.56
N GLU A 296 -14.71 2.83 -10.15
CA GLU A 296 -15.19 1.46 -10.22
C GLU A 296 -15.07 0.98 -11.67
N ALA A 297 -14.46 -0.19 -11.87
CA ALA A 297 -14.17 -0.68 -13.22
C ALA A 297 -15.47 -0.93 -14.00
N GLY A 298 -15.48 -0.55 -15.29
CA GLY A 298 -16.55 -0.93 -16.21
C GLY A 298 -16.64 -2.46 -16.38
N SER A 299 -17.74 -2.96 -16.96
CA SER A 299 -18.01 -4.41 -17.06
C SER A 299 -16.85 -5.23 -17.63
N ASP A 300 -16.25 -4.74 -18.72
CA ASP A 300 -15.20 -5.46 -19.44
C ASP A 300 -13.87 -5.43 -18.67
N ALA A 301 -13.57 -4.30 -18.02
CA ALA A 301 -12.41 -4.15 -17.14
C ALA A 301 -12.55 -5.01 -15.89
N ALA A 302 -13.74 -5.05 -15.30
CA ALA A 302 -14.06 -5.85 -14.14
C ALA A 302 -13.99 -7.35 -14.46
N GLU A 303 -14.54 -7.80 -15.60
CA GLU A 303 -14.42 -9.19 -16.05
C GLU A 303 -12.95 -9.60 -16.26
N TRP A 304 -12.21 -8.80 -17.02
CA TRP A 304 -10.78 -9.04 -17.25
C TRP A 304 -9.99 -9.12 -15.95
N SER A 305 -10.18 -8.16 -15.03
CA SER A 305 -9.41 -8.12 -13.77
C SER A 305 -9.68 -9.36 -12.92
N ARG A 306 -10.95 -9.80 -12.84
CA ARG A 306 -11.32 -10.99 -12.07
C ARG A 306 -10.77 -12.27 -12.66
N GLU A 307 -10.80 -12.43 -13.98
CA GLU A 307 -10.21 -13.59 -14.64
C GLU A 307 -8.70 -13.62 -14.41
N ARG A 308 -8.03 -12.48 -14.62
CA ARG A 308 -6.58 -12.34 -14.40
C ARG A 308 -6.18 -12.64 -12.96
N MET A 309 -6.89 -12.11 -11.96
CA MET A 309 -6.61 -12.37 -10.54
C MET A 309 -6.72 -13.86 -10.20
N ARG A 310 -7.72 -14.56 -10.75
CA ARG A 310 -7.89 -16.01 -10.54
C ARG A 310 -6.73 -16.80 -11.16
N GLU A 311 -6.33 -16.45 -12.38
CA GLU A 311 -5.19 -17.08 -13.06
C GLU A 311 -3.88 -16.87 -12.31
N LEU A 312 -3.61 -15.63 -11.89
CA LEU A 312 -2.40 -15.27 -11.16
C LEU A 312 -2.32 -15.93 -9.78
N SER A 313 -3.46 -16.25 -9.18
CA SER A 313 -3.52 -16.87 -7.85
C SER A 313 -3.61 -18.40 -7.88
N GLU A 314 -3.87 -19.00 -9.04
CA GLU A 314 -3.94 -20.46 -9.24
C GLU A 314 -2.65 -21.19 -8.79
N PRO A 315 -1.42 -20.70 -9.08
CA PRO A 315 -0.19 -21.34 -8.62
C PRO A 315 -0.04 -21.43 -7.10
N PHE A 316 -0.75 -20.60 -6.33
CA PHE A 316 -0.77 -20.63 -4.87
C PHE A 316 -1.90 -21.51 -4.30
N GLY A 317 -2.76 -22.06 -5.16
CA GLY A 317 -3.94 -22.82 -4.74
C GLY A 317 -5.07 -21.95 -4.16
N THR A 318 -5.02 -20.63 -4.39
CA THR A 318 -6.03 -19.69 -3.91
C THR A 318 -7.25 -19.70 -4.83
N GLU A 319 -8.40 -20.06 -4.28
CA GLU A 319 -9.67 -20.07 -5.00
C GLU A 319 -10.59 -18.93 -4.55
N PHE A 320 -11.21 -18.25 -5.52
CA PHE A 320 -12.15 -17.17 -5.26
C PHE A 320 -13.59 -17.58 -5.56
N ASN A 321 -14.50 -17.22 -4.65
CA ASN A 321 -15.92 -17.15 -4.94
C ASN A 321 -16.22 -15.86 -5.72
N ARG A 322 -17.31 -15.86 -6.48
CA ARG A 322 -17.81 -14.66 -7.18
C ARG A 322 -19.15 -14.25 -6.57
N GLU A 323 -19.22 -13.00 -6.11
CA GLU A 323 -20.46 -12.37 -5.69
C GLU A 323 -20.70 -11.12 -6.54
N LYS A 324 -21.65 -11.21 -7.48
CA LYS A 324 -21.92 -10.15 -8.47
C LYS A 324 -20.64 -9.76 -9.24
N GLU A 325 -20.15 -8.54 -9.03
CA GLU A 325 -18.99 -7.96 -9.69
C GLU A 325 -17.69 -8.07 -8.87
N THR A 326 -17.73 -8.71 -7.71
CA THR A 326 -16.63 -8.78 -6.74
C THR A 326 -16.09 -10.21 -6.63
N LEU A 327 -14.78 -10.36 -6.45
CA LEU A 327 -14.19 -11.63 -6.00
C LEU A 327 -14.14 -11.67 -4.48
N VAL A 328 -14.42 -12.84 -3.93
CA VAL A 328 -14.49 -13.07 -2.48
C VAL A 328 -13.61 -14.24 -2.12
N LEU A 329 -12.64 -13.98 -1.24
CA LEU A 329 -11.70 -14.96 -0.71
C LEU A 329 -11.98 -15.20 0.76
N SER A 330 -12.35 -16.43 1.12
CA SER A 330 -12.53 -16.84 2.52
C SER A 330 -11.17 -17.06 3.17
N LEU A 331 -10.97 -16.47 4.35
CA LEU A 331 -9.76 -16.64 5.17
C LEU A 331 -10.02 -17.52 6.41
N GLU A 332 -11.26 -17.98 6.60
CA GLU A 332 -11.58 -18.92 7.67
C GLU A 332 -10.78 -20.22 7.49
N ARG A 333 -10.03 -20.60 8.53
CA ARG A 333 -9.25 -21.85 8.57
C ARG A 333 -10.18 -23.04 8.33
N ALA A 334 -9.91 -23.81 7.28
CA ALA A 334 -10.56 -25.10 7.02
C ALA A 334 -10.18 -26.17 8.05
#